data_AF-A0A928V7R9-F1
#
_entry.id   AF-A0A928V7R9-F1
#
_cell.length_a   1.000
_cell.length_b   1.000
_cell.length_c   1.000
_cell.angle_alpha   90.00
_cell.angle_beta   90.00
_cell.angle_gamma   90.00
#
_symmetry.space_group_name_H-M   'P 1'
#
loop_
_entity.id
_entity.type
_entity.pdbx_description
1 polymer ?
#
loop_
_entity_poly.entity_id
_entity_poly.type
_entity_poly.pdbx_seq_one_letter_code
_entity_poly.pdbx_strand_id
1 'polypeptide(L)'
;GGSAILLVLLLGVLFRNWSAFMGGQTQTAQTQNAPTKVASPSPSPTTESSAEILNEARSLIKPTLASDASKAIDRAREIPPSDPLYAQAQQDIDRWSKNILDIARQRAAQRQFQQAIAAAQLVPKDRPDVYAEAQKAIQQWRRSR
;
A
#
# COMPACT_ATOMS: atom_id res chain seq x y z
N GLY A 1 -22.16 58.89 8.74
CA GLY A 1 -21.73 57.98 9.81
C GLY A 1 -22.76 56.87 9.93
N GLY A 2 -22.33 55.64 10.25
CA GLY A 2 -23.10 54.40 9.99
C GLY A 2 -22.76 53.85 8.58
N SER A 3 -22.23 52.64 8.41
CA SER A 3 -22.83 51.29 8.59
C SER A 3 -23.77 50.93 7.41
N ALA A 4 -23.75 49.74 6.76
CA ALA A 4 -23.23 48.42 7.15
C ALA A 4 -22.97 47.45 5.95
N ILE A 5 -21.97 46.54 6.08
CA ILE A 5 -21.94 45.06 5.86
C ILE A 5 -22.70 44.47 4.62
N LEU A 6 -22.15 43.65 3.69
CA LEU A 6 -21.54 42.28 3.73
C LEU A 6 -20.59 42.05 2.51
N LEU A 7 -19.36 41.52 2.63
CA LEU A 7 -18.95 40.08 2.56
C LEU A 7 -19.49 39.33 1.32
N VAL A 8 -18.68 38.71 0.44
CA VAL A 8 -17.66 37.63 0.64
C VAL A 8 -16.59 37.73 -0.49
N LEU A 9 -15.27 37.95 -0.24
CA LEU A 9 -14.16 36.97 -0.08
C LEU A 9 -14.11 35.85 -1.16
N LEU A 10 -12.99 35.45 -1.80
CA LEU A 10 -11.55 35.69 -1.57
C LEU A 10 -10.75 35.51 -2.90
N LEU A 11 -9.47 35.91 -2.91
CA LEU A 11 -8.54 35.95 -4.06
C LEU A 11 -8.16 34.58 -4.70
N GLY A 12 -7.56 34.64 -5.90
CA GLY A 12 -6.34 33.85 -6.19
C GLY A 12 -6.26 33.20 -7.58
N VAL A 13 -5.39 33.71 -8.46
CA VAL A 13 -5.21 33.19 -9.83
C VAL A 13 -4.00 32.24 -9.92
N LEU A 14 -4.19 31.02 -10.48
CA LEU A 14 -3.24 30.46 -11.44
C LEU A 14 -3.87 29.39 -12.36
N PHE A 15 -3.64 29.53 -13.67
CA PHE A 15 -4.23 28.72 -14.74
C PHE A 15 -3.56 27.34 -14.91
N ARG A 16 -4.32 26.31 -15.34
CA ARG A 16 -4.22 25.80 -16.73
C ARG A 16 -5.30 24.77 -17.11
N ASN A 17 -6.01 25.13 -18.18
CA ASN A 17 -6.27 24.29 -19.37
C ASN A 17 -7.34 23.19 -19.32
N TRP A 18 -8.60 23.64 -19.30
CA TRP A 18 -9.68 22.95 -20.02
C TRP A 18 -9.32 22.86 -21.52
N SER A 19 -9.11 21.66 -22.05
CA SER A 19 -8.98 21.43 -23.50
C SER A 19 -9.72 20.16 -23.92
N ALA A 20 -11.02 20.14 -23.66
CA ALA A 20 -11.94 19.10 -24.09
C ALA A 20 -13.25 19.73 -24.62
N PHE A 21 -13.20 20.32 -25.83
CA PHE A 21 -14.46 20.68 -26.52
C PHE A 21 -14.41 20.73 -28.07
N MET A 22 -13.38 21.26 -28.73
CA MET A 22 -13.42 21.46 -30.20
C MET A 22 -12.33 20.71 -30.98
N GLY A 23 -12.74 20.19 -32.13
CA GLY A 23 -11.93 19.31 -32.97
C GLY A 23 -10.89 20.04 -33.82
N GLY A 24 -9.84 19.30 -34.17
CA GLY A 24 -8.75 19.72 -35.04
C GLY A 24 -7.64 18.67 -34.98
N GLN A 25 -7.34 18.01 -36.10
CA GLN A 25 -6.21 17.08 -36.18
C GLN A 25 -4.89 17.82 -36.45
N THR A 26 -3.79 17.37 -35.84
CA THR A 26 -2.40 17.22 -36.36
C THR A 26 -1.49 16.83 -35.17
N GLN A 27 -1.00 15.59 -35.05
CA GLN A 27 0.25 15.01 -35.60
C GLN A 27 1.53 15.75 -35.15
N THR A 28 2.54 15.09 -34.54
CA THR A 28 3.56 14.18 -35.15
C THR A 28 4.01 13.04 -34.19
N ALA A 29 3.95 11.74 -34.56
CA ALA A 29 4.99 10.89 -35.20
C ALA A 29 6.14 10.36 -34.27
N GLN A 30 6.55 9.07 -34.23
CA GLN A 30 5.96 7.80 -34.73
C GLN A 30 6.67 6.54 -34.17
N THR A 31 6.12 5.35 -34.53
CA THR A 31 6.56 3.94 -34.33
C THR A 31 5.97 3.17 -33.12
N GLN A 32 5.67 1.86 -33.17
CA GLN A 32 5.54 0.92 -34.30
C GLN A 32 4.60 -0.30 -34.02
N ASN A 33 4.22 -0.99 -35.11
CA ASN A 33 3.86 -2.42 -35.36
C ASN A 33 3.68 -3.40 -34.15
N ALA A 34 2.69 -4.31 -34.07
CA ALA A 34 1.48 -4.66 -34.85
C ALA A 34 0.52 -5.54 -33.95
N PRO A 35 -0.48 -6.33 -34.44
CA PRO A 35 -1.89 -5.93 -34.38
C PRO A 35 -2.86 -6.80 -33.51
N THR A 36 -3.96 -6.15 -33.09
CA THR A 36 -5.33 -6.69 -32.81
C THR A 36 -5.52 -7.96 -31.97
N LYS A 37 -6.11 -7.79 -30.77
CA LYS A 37 -7.31 -8.57 -30.38
C LYS A 37 -8.32 -7.70 -29.60
N VAL A 38 -9.55 -7.75 -30.07
CA VAL A 38 -10.73 -6.96 -29.66
C VAL A 38 -11.05 -6.96 -28.15
N ALA A 39 -11.24 -5.76 -27.57
CA ALA A 39 -12.16 -5.52 -26.44
C ALA A 39 -12.41 -4.00 -26.22
N SER A 40 -13.68 -3.62 -26.21
CA SER A 40 -14.27 -2.41 -25.61
C SER A 40 -15.74 -2.79 -25.32
N PRO A 41 -16.43 -2.29 -24.27
CA PRO A 41 -16.20 -1.08 -23.46
C PRO A 41 -15.83 -1.45 -21.98
N SER A 42 -15.70 -0.60 -20.96
CA SER A 42 -16.35 0.68 -20.60
C SER A 42 -15.51 1.46 -19.59
N PRO A 43 -15.67 2.80 -19.47
CA PRO A 43 -15.14 3.56 -18.33
C PRO A 43 -16.00 3.28 -17.08
N SER A 44 -15.43 2.62 -16.08
CA SER A 44 -16.04 2.44 -14.74
C SER A 44 -15.17 3.14 -13.68
N PRO A 45 -15.77 3.74 -12.64
CA PRO A 45 -15.08 4.66 -11.75
C PRO A 45 -14.16 3.95 -10.75
N THR A 46 -12.97 4.54 -10.55
CA THR A 46 -12.08 4.32 -9.39
C THR A 46 -11.83 2.85 -9.02
N THR A 47 -11.32 2.07 -9.96
CA THR A 47 -10.62 0.80 -9.65
C THR A 47 -9.12 1.07 -9.62
N GLU A 48 -8.51 1.05 -8.44
CA GLU A 48 -7.05 1.13 -8.32
C GLU A 48 -6.42 -0.10 -8.96
N SER A 49 -5.36 0.09 -9.76
CA SER A 49 -4.68 -1.01 -10.43
C SER A 49 -3.88 -1.85 -9.43
N SER A 50 -3.84 -3.18 -9.57
CA SER A 50 -3.03 -4.06 -8.72
C SER A 50 -1.54 -3.68 -8.67
N ALA A 51 -1.02 -3.02 -9.72
CA ALA A 51 0.32 -2.45 -9.74
C ALA A 51 0.48 -1.24 -8.80
N GLU A 52 -0.57 -0.43 -8.66
CA GLU A 52 -0.65 0.71 -7.74
C GLU A 52 -0.79 0.23 -6.30
N ILE A 53 -1.64 -0.79 -6.06
CA ILE A 53 -1.79 -1.50 -4.78
C ILE A 53 -0.43 -2.01 -4.27
N LEU A 54 0.37 -2.71 -5.10
CA LEU A 54 1.72 -3.16 -4.70
C LEU A 54 2.69 -2.01 -4.46
N ASN A 55 2.64 -0.94 -5.27
CA ASN A 55 3.53 0.19 -5.13
C ASN A 55 3.26 0.95 -3.83
N GLU A 56 1.98 1.18 -3.51
CA GLU A 56 1.55 1.76 -2.24
C GLU A 56 2.01 0.88 -1.06
N ALA A 57 1.69 -0.43 -1.08
CA ALA A 57 2.08 -1.36 -0.03
C ALA A 57 3.60 -1.31 0.25
N ARG A 58 4.42 -1.28 -0.81
CA ARG A 58 5.88 -1.15 -0.71
C ARG A 58 6.32 0.20 -0.14
N SER A 59 5.65 1.29 -0.50
CA SER A 59 5.96 2.64 -0.01
C SER A 59 5.74 2.80 1.51
N LEU A 60 4.84 1.99 2.09
CA LEU A 60 4.59 2.02 3.54
C LEU A 60 5.77 1.46 4.35
N ILE A 61 6.56 0.52 3.79
CA ILE A 61 7.59 -0.22 4.53
C ILE A 61 8.71 0.70 5.04
N LYS A 62 8.70 0.97 6.35
CA LYS A 62 9.83 1.52 7.09
C LYS A 62 10.57 0.40 7.82
N PRO A 63 11.91 0.25 7.67
CA PRO A 63 12.65 -0.92 8.17
C PRO A 63 12.54 -1.22 9.68
N THR A 64 12.05 -0.28 10.48
CA THR A 64 12.00 -0.35 11.96
C THR A 64 10.58 -0.51 12.53
N LEU A 65 9.54 -0.46 11.69
CA LEU A 65 8.14 -0.40 12.13
C LEU A 65 7.34 -1.63 11.65
N ALA A 66 7.21 -2.62 12.54
CA ALA A 66 6.38 -3.81 12.33
C ALA A 66 4.90 -3.47 12.00
N SER A 67 4.39 -2.33 12.48
CA SER A 67 3.06 -1.81 12.13
C SER A 67 2.92 -1.45 10.65
N ASP A 68 3.99 -0.99 10.01
CA ASP A 68 3.94 -0.56 8.62
C ASP A 68 4.10 -1.76 7.68
N ALA A 69 4.91 -2.76 8.09
CA ALA A 69 4.90 -4.09 7.46
C ALA A 69 3.53 -4.77 7.55
N SER A 70 2.79 -4.64 8.66
CA SER A 70 1.42 -5.16 8.77
C SER A 70 0.47 -4.49 7.77
N LYS A 71 0.49 -3.15 7.66
CA LYS A 71 -0.36 -2.42 6.70
C LYS A 71 -0.05 -2.80 5.24
N ALA A 72 1.22 -2.97 4.91
CA ALA A 72 1.65 -3.41 3.58
C ALA A 72 1.13 -4.82 3.26
N ILE A 73 1.17 -5.74 4.22
CA ILE A 73 0.56 -7.08 4.10
C ILE A 73 -0.95 -6.96 3.85
N ASP A 74 -1.64 -6.11 4.61
CA ASP A 74 -3.09 -5.92 4.48
C ASP A 74 -3.46 -5.39 3.08
N ARG A 75 -2.71 -4.43 2.55
CA ARG A 75 -2.92 -3.90 1.19
C ARG A 75 -2.58 -4.92 0.10
N ALA A 76 -1.48 -5.68 0.24
CA ALA A 76 -1.11 -6.72 -0.74
C ALA A 76 -2.07 -7.91 -0.78
N ARG A 77 -2.86 -8.15 0.28
CA ARG A 77 -3.94 -9.16 0.30
C ARG A 77 -5.15 -8.81 -0.57
N GLU A 78 -5.32 -7.54 -0.95
CA GLU A 78 -6.42 -7.10 -1.80
C GLU A 78 -6.28 -7.60 -3.25
N ILE A 79 -5.08 -8.03 -3.64
CA ILE A 79 -4.77 -8.57 -4.97
C ILE A 79 -5.35 -9.98 -5.07
N PRO A 80 -6.32 -10.23 -5.99
CA PRO A 80 -7.02 -11.50 -6.05
C PRO A 80 -6.15 -12.60 -6.71
N PRO A 81 -6.40 -13.89 -6.42
CA PRO A 81 -5.64 -15.01 -7.02
C PRO A 81 -5.65 -15.10 -8.55
N SER A 82 -6.58 -14.43 -9.21
CA SER A 82 -6.68 -14.32 -10.68
C SER A 82 -5.78 -13.22 -11.28
N ASP A 83 -5.18 -12.36 -10.46
CA ASP A 83 -4.34 -11.27 -10.92
C ASP A 83 -2.90 -11.75 -11.24
N PRO A 84 -2.28 -11.31 -12.35
CA PRO A 84 -0.91 -11.70 -12.70
C PRO A 84 0.14 -11.33 -11.63
N LEU A 85 -0.12 -10.33 -10.79
CA LEU A 85 0.77 -9.90 -9.70
C LEU A 85 0.55 -10.67 -8.39
N TYR A 86 -0.46 -11.55 -8.31
CA TYR A 86 -0.77 -12.30 -7.09
C TYR A 86 0.45 -13.07 -6.54
N ALA A 87 1.20 -13.77 -7.40
CA ALA A 87 2.39 -14.51 -6.99
C ALA A 87 3.45 -13.58 -6.34
N GLN A 88 3.59 -12.36 -6.86
CA GLN A 88 4.51 -11.37 -6.32
C GLN A 88 3.98 -10.78 -4.99
N ALA A 89 2.68 -10.53 -4.90
CA ALA A 89 2.02 -10.11 -3.66
C ALA A 89 2.21 -11.15 -2.53
N GLN A 90 2.06 -12.44 -2.84
CA GLN A 90 2.28 -13.51 -1.87
C GLN A 90 3.74 -13.56 -1.36
N GLN A 91 4.72 -13.36 -2.25
CA GLN A 91 6.15 -13.28 -1.89
C GLN A 91 6.50 -12.04 -1.04
N ASP A 92 5.87 -10.90 -1.32
CA ASP A 92 6.07 -9.69 -0.51
C ASP A 92 5.43 -9.85 0.88
N ILE A 93 4.25 -10.47 0.98
CA ILE A 93 3.63 -10.85 2.27
C ILE A 93 4.55 -11.80 3.06
N ASP A 94 5.18 -12.81 2.43
CA ASP A 94 6.16 -13.70 3.11
C ASP A 94 7.33 -12.91 3.69
N ARG A 95 7.88 -11.99 2.90
CA ARG A 95 9.04 -11.15 3.27
C ARG A 95 8.70 -10.24 4.44
N TRP A 96 7.56 -9.56 4.40
CA TRP A 96 7.12 -8.64 5.44
C TRP A 96 6.73 -9.38 6.73
N SER A 97 6.12 -10.57 6.63
CA SER A 97 5.83 -11.43 7.78
C SER A 97 7.10 -11.78 8.56
N LYS A 98 8.18 -12.13 7.86
CA LYS A 98 9.50 -12.42 8.45
C LYS A 98 10.11 -11.14 9.07
N ASN A 99 10.03 -10.01 8.39
CA ASN A 99 10.52 -8.72 8.90
C ASN A 99 9.83 -8.31 10.21
N ILE A 100 8.51 -8.51 10.35
CA ILE A 100 7.77 -8.27 11.61
C ILE A 100 8.35 -9.11 12.75
N LEU A 101 8.61 -10.40 12.51
CA LEU A 101 9.18 -11.30 13.51
C LEU A 101 10.62 -10.91 13.88
N ASP A 102 11.43 -10.46 12.92
CA ASP A 102 12.79 -10.02 13.19
C ASP A 102 12.83 -8.69 13.97
N ILE A 103 11.94 -7.74 13.67
CA ILE A 103 11.75 -6.53 14.51
C ILE A 103 11.33 -6.91 15.93
N ALA A 104 10.45 -7.90 16.09
CA ALA A 104 10.06 -8.41 17.40
C ALA A 104 11.25 -9.02 18.16
N ARG A 105 12.07 -9.83 17.49
CA ARG A 105 13.31 -10.42 18.05
C ARG A 105 14.32 -9.34 18.46
N GLN A 106 14.52 -8.31 17.65
CA GLN A 106 15.40 -7.18 17.95
C GLN A 106 14.97 -6.40 19.20
N ARG A 107 13.66 -6.18 19.38
CA ARG A 107 13.09 -5.58 20.60
C ARG A 107 13.31 -6.47 21.82
N ALA A 108 13.08 -7.78 21.69
CA ALA A 108 13.30 -8.73 22.78
C ALA A 108 14.78 -8.81 23.21
N ALA A 109 15.72 -8.70 22.27
CA ALA A 109 17.15 -8.62 22.57
C ALA A 109 17.52 -7.38 23.40
N GLN A 110 16.77 -6.28 23.25
CA GLN A 110 16.86 -5.06 24.06
C GLN A 110 16.06 -5.14 25.37
N ARG A 111 15.57 -6.34 25.76
CA ARG A 111 14.64 -6.58 26.90
C ARG A 111 13.30 -5.84 26.81
N GLN A 112 12.93 -5.30 25.65
CA GLN A 112 11.67 -4.63 25.39
C GLN A 112 10.55 -5.65 25.14
N PHE A 113 10.33 -6.57 26.09
CA PHE A 113 9.49 -7.74 25.90
C PHE A 113 8.02 -7.41 25.58
N GLN A 114 7.48 -6.31 26.13
CA GLN A 114 6.12 -5.85 25.81
C GLN A 114 6.03 -5.40 24.33
N GLN A 115 6.99 -4.60 23.87
CA GLN A 115 7.07 -4.08 22.51
C GLN A 115 7.43 -5.18 21.49
N ALA A 116 8.14 -6.22 21.93
CA ALA A 116 8.43 -7.43 21.16
C ALA A 116 7.18 -8.29 20.96
N ILE A 117 6.42 -8.57 22.03
CA ILE A 117 5.15 -9.29 21.96
C ILE A 117 4.17 -8.55 21.04
N ALA A 118 4.03 -7.23 21.19
CA ALA A 118 3.16 -6.41 20.36
C ALA A 118 3.56 -6.45 18.86
N ALA A 119 4.86 -6.49 18.55
CA ALA A 119 5.33 -6.67 17.17
C ALA A 119 5.03 -8.09 16.65
N ALA A 120 5.35 -9.14 17.40
CA ALA A 120 5.11 -10.52 16.98
C ALA A 120 3.61 -10.87 16.80
N GLN A 121 2.70 -10.16 17.48
CA GLN A 121 1.25 -10.27 17.28
C GLN A 121 0.78 -9.77 15.91
N LEU A 122 1.59 -8.98 15.19
CA LEU A 122 1.29 -8.52 13.83
C LEU A 122 1.70 -9.54 12.76
N VAL A 123 2.39 -10.63 13.13
CA VAL A 123 2.72 -11.70 12.17
C VAL A 123 1.42 -12.38 11.73
N PRO A 124 1.16 -12.44 10.42
CA PRO A 124 -0.15 -12.83 9.94
C PRO A 124 -0.40 -14.35 9.99
N LYS A 125 -1.64 -14.74 10.28
CA LYS A 125 -2.06 -16.15 10.44
C LYS A 125 -2.12 -16.97 9.14
N ASP A 126 -2.18 -16.32 7.98
CA ASP A 126 -2.14 -16.94 6.65
C ASP A 126 -0.70 -17.26 6.19
N ARG A 127 0.29 -17.11 7.08
CA ARG A 127 1.68 -17.53 6.96
C ARG A 127 2.06 -18.47 8.12
N PRO A 128 1.66 -19.75 8.05
CA PRO A 128 1.66 -20.65 9.21
C PRO A 128 3.06 -20.85 9.83
N ASP A 129 4.10 -20.95 9.02
CA ASP A 129 5.47 -21.18 9.50
C ASP A 129 5.97 -20.02 10.37
N VAL A 130 5.91 -18.79 9.82
CA VAL A 130 6.35 -17.57 10.51
C VAL A 130 5.44 -17.27 11.71
N TYR A 131 4.14 -17.52 11.59
CA TYR A 131 3.19 -17.38 12.68
C TYR A 131 3.50 -18.34 13.85
N ALA A 132 3.82 -19.61 13.57
CA ALA A 132 4.20 -20.57 14.59
C ALA A 132 5.48 -20.15 15.34
N GLU A 133 6.49 -19.65 14.63
CA GLU A 133 7.69 -19.07 15.24
C GLU A 133 7.36 -17.85 16.11
N ALA A 134 6.48 -16.96 15.65
CA ALA A 134 6.05 -15.78 16.39
C ALA A 134 5.29 -16.15 17.67
N GLN A 135 4.38 -17.12 17.63
CA GLN A 135 3.67 -17.61 18.81
C GLN A 135 4.65 -18.24 19.83
N LYS A 136 5.61 -19.05 19.37
CA LYS A 136 6.66 -19.62 20.23
C LYS A 136 7.47 -18.54 20.93
N ALA A 137 7.86 -17.48 20.20
CA ALA A 137 8.59 -16.34 20.74
C ALA A 137 7.77 -15.54 21.77
N ILE A 138 6.48 -15.28 21.50
CA ILE A 138 5.56 -14.63 22.44
C ILE A 138 5.47 -15.42 23.76
N GLN A 139 5.33 -16.75 23.71
CA GLN A 139 5.26 -17.59 24.91
C GLN A 139 6.60 -17.67 25.67
N GLN A 140 7.73 -17.45 25.00
CA GLN A 140 9.02 -17.27 25.67
C GLN A 140 9.05 -15.93 26.42
N TRP A 141 8.82 -14.80 25.72
CA TRP A 141 8.94 -13.47 26.31
C TRP A 141 7.91 -13.18 27.41
N ARG A 142 6.72 -13.80 27.35
CA ARG A 142 5.72 -13.73 28.44
C ARG A 142 6.22 -14.27 29.79
N ARG A 143 7.25 -15.13 29.79
CA ARG A 143 7.92 -15.68 30.98
C ARG A 143 9.17 -14.88 31.40
N SER A 144 9.55 -13.86 30.64
CA SER A 144 10.77 -13.06 30.85
C SER A 144 10.50 -11.56 31.06
N ARG A 145 9.22 -11.17 31.10
CA ARG A 145 8.73 -9.80 31.28
C ARG A 145 8.47 -9.44 32.74
#